data_AF-A0A3R7EMI0-F1
#
_entry.id   AF-A0A3R7EMI0-F1
#
_cell.length_a   1.000
_cell.length_b   1.000
_cell.length_c   1.000
_cell.angle_alpha   90.00
_cell.angle_beta   90.00
_cell.angle_gamma   90.00
#
_symmetry.space_group_name_H-M   'P 1'
#
loop_
_entity.id
_entity.type
_entity.pdbx_description
1 polymer ?
#
loop_
_entity_poly.entity_id
_entity_poly.type
_entity_poly.pdbx_seq_one_letter_code
_entity_poly.pdbx_strand_id
1 'polypeptide(L)'
;QPKIKRAPGEGEGTERRGRKPNPYRSQVTMFLLNNKNANPNDCYQWLLQNYVNPDLPQPDLKQIKTLINNIKSNPNFRSQAMY
;
A
#
# COMPACT_ATOMS: atom_id res chain seq x y z
N GLN A 1 -17.72 -8.40 -39.61
CA GLN A 1 -17.94 -8.48 -38.14
C GLN A 1 -16.58 -8.57 -37.45
N PRO A 2 -16.30 -7.75 -36.42
CA PRO A 2 -14.97 -7.60 -35.86
C PRO A 2 -14.68 -8.68 -34.79
N LYS A 3 -13.43 -9.17 -34.73
CA LYS A 3 -12.92 -9.99 -33.62
C LYS A 3 -12.14 -9.09 -32.68
N ILE A 4 -12.73 -8.84 -31.52
CA ILE A 4 -12.23 -7.98 -30.44
C ILE A 4 -10.84 -8.45 -30.00
N LYS A 5 -9.87 -7.52 -30.06
CA LYS A 5 -8.58 -7.66 -29.36
C LYS A 5 -8.85 -7.62 -27.86
N ARG A 6 -8.85 -8.77 -27.19
CA ARG A 6 -8.65 -8.79 -25.74
C ARG A 6 -7.15 -8.65 -25.52
N ALA A 7 -6.71 -7.50 -25.02
CA ALA A 7 -5.39 -7.37 -24.44
C ALA A 7 -5.37 -8.13 -23.11
N PRO A 8 -4.62 -9.23 -22.96
CA PRO A 8 -4.39 -9.84 -21.65
C PRO A 8 -3.12 -9.22 -21.10
N GLY A 9 -3.26 -8.07 -20.46
CA GLY A 9 -2.09 -7.32 -20.01
C GLY A 9 -2.38 -6.07 -19.21
N GLU A 10 -3.54 -5.98 -18.54
CA GLU A 10 -3.67 -5.13 -17.36
C GLU A 10 -2.98 -5.84 -16.19
N GLY A 11 -1.66 -5.98 -16.31
CA GLY A 11 -0.78 -6.27 -15.20
C GLY A 11 -0.75 -5.02 -14.34
N GLU A 12 -1.58 -5.07 -13.30
CA GLU A 12 -1.59 -4.14 -12.17
C GLU A 12 -0.14 -3.76 -11.79
N GLY A 13 0.23 -2.53 -12.12
CA GLY A 13 1.37 -1.80 -11.58
C GLY A 13 2.66 -2.57 -11.27
N THR A 14 3.55 -2.67 -12.26
CA THR A 14 5.00 -2.49 -12.04
C THR A 14 5.61 -3.28 -10.87
N GLU A 15 5.62 -4.61 -10.95
CA GLU A 15 6.44 -5.47 -10.09
C GLU A 15 7.93 -5.36 -10.48
N ARG A 16 8.49 -4.14 -10.40
CA ARG A 16 9.92 -3.93 -10.60
C ARG A 16 10.67 -4.41 -9.35
N ARG A 17 11.26 -5.60 -9.49
CA ARG A 17 12.42 -6.17 -8.78
C ARG A 17 12.16 -6.76 -7.40
N GLY A 18 12.00 -8.10 -7.36
CA GLY A 18 12.71 -9.05 -6.47
C GLY A 18 12.71 -8.87 -4.94
N ARG A 19 12.14 -7.79 -4.40
CA ARG A 19 11.94 -7.58 -2.97
C ARG A 19 10.50 -7.93 -2.64
N LYS A 20 10.32 -8.90 -1.75
CA LYS A 20 9.01 -9.15 -1.15
C LYS A 20 8.45 -7.81 -0.65
N PRO A 21 7.22 -7.44 -1.05
CA PRO A 21 6.60 -6.23 -0.55
C PRO A 21 6.53 -6.29 0.98
N ASN A 22 6.68 -5.13 1.63
CA ASN A 22 6.47 -5.06 3.07
C ASN A 22 5.06 -5.63 3.38
N PRO A 23 4.92 -6.56 4.32
CA PRO A 23 3.65 -7.26 4.53
C PRO A 23 2.51 -6.32 4.96
N TYR A 24 2.85 -5.15 5.52
CA TYR A 24 1.90 -4.11 5.90
C TYR A 24 1.60 -3.13 4.76
N ARG A 25 2.27 -3.22 3.60
CA ARG A 25 2.17 -2.22 2.53
C ARG A 25 0.73 -2.04 2.04
N SER A 26 0.00 -3.13 1.83
CA SER A 26 -1.39 -3.07 1.35
C SER A 26 -2.30 -2.41 2.39
N GLN A 27 -2.15 -2.79 3.66
CA GLN A 27 -2.93 -2.23 4.77
C GLN A 27 -2.65 -0.74 5.00
N VAL A 28 -1.37 -0.35 4.98
CA VAL A 28 -0.97 1.06 5.07
C VAL A 28 -1.50 1.84 3.88
N THR A 29 -1.41 1.29 2.66
CA THR A 29 -1.96 1.94 1.47
C THR A 29 -3.46 2.19 1.61
N MET A 30 -4.22 1.16 1.99
CA MET A 30 -5.67 1.26 2.19
C MET A 30 -6.01 2.28 3.28
N PHE A 31 -5.28 2.26 4.40
CA PHE A 31 -5.48 3.23 5.48
C PHE A 31 -5.27 4.67 5.01
N LEU A 32 -4.20 4.94 4.26
CA LEU A 32 -3.88 6.27 3.75
C LEU A 32 -4.88 6.76 2.70
N LEU A 33 -5.46 5.86 1.89
CA LEU A 33 -6.52 6.21 0.94
C LEU A 33 -7.80 6.65 1.66
N ASN A 34 -8.17 5.96 2.73
CA ASN A 34 -9.34 6.30 3.55
C ASN A 34 -9.10 7.52 4.46
N ASN A 35 -7.86 7.76 4.88
CA ASN A 35 -7.51 8.79 5.85
C ASN A 35 -6.41 9.72 5.31
N LYS A 36 -6.76 10.59 4.35
CA LYS A 36 -5.80 11.45 3.62
C LYS A 36 -4.93 12.33 4.55
N ASN A 37 -5.46 12.70 5.72
CA ASN A 37 -4.79 13.57 6.72
C ASN A 37 -4.25 12.82 7.94
N ALA A 38 -4.31 11.48 7.99
CA ALA A 38 -3.86 10.75 9.18
C ALA A 38 -2.35 10.82 9.37
N ASN A 39 -1.94 10.91 10.63
CA ASN A 39 -0.53 10.91 10.99
C ASN A 39 0.02 9.47 11.00
N PRO A 40 1.34 9.29 10.91
CA PRO A 40 1.96 7.96 11.00
C PRO A 40 1.63 7.21 12.28
N ASN A 41 1.38 7.93 13.39
CA ASN A 41 0.99 7.33 14.65
C ASN A 41 -0.43 6.74 14.59
N ASP A 42 -1.37 7.41 13.92
CA ASP A 42 -2.74 6.90 13.73
C ASP A 42 -2.71 5.61 12.89
N CYS A 43 -1.93 5.60 11.80
CA CYS A 43 -1.75 4.40 10.98
C CYS A 43 -1.14 3.24 11.77
N TYR A 44 -0.17 3.53 12.64
CA TYR A 44 0.47 2.54 13.50
C TYR A 44 -0.51 1.95 14.51
N GLN A 45 -1.24 2.79 15.24
CA GLN A 45 -2.26 2.35 16.20
C GLN A 45 -3.37 1.55 15.49
N TRP A 46 -3.82 2.00 14.33
CA TRP A 46 -4.83 1.29 13.54
C TRP A 46 -4.34 -0.11 13.12
N LEU A 47 -3.09 -0.24 12.65
CA LEU A 47 -2.49 -1.54 12.32
C LEU A 47 -2.42 -2.45 13.54
N LEU A 48 -2.01 -1.93 14.71
CA LEU A 48 -1.94 -2.70 15.94
C LEU A 48 -3.31 -3.16 16.47
N GLN A 49 -4.39 -2.45 16.14
CA GLN A 49 -5.74 -2.82 16.60
C GLN A 49 -6.47 -3.71 15.60
N ASN A 50 -6.30 -3.45 14.29
CA ASN A 50 -7.12 -4.05 13.23
C ASN A 50 -6.36 -5.12 12.43
N TYR A 51 -5.03 -5.13 12.49
CA TYR A 51 -4.18 -6.00 11.68
C TYR A 51 -3.01 -6.57 12.50
N VAL A 52 -3.36 -7.28 13.57
CA VAL A 52 -2.42 -8.12 14.32
C VAL A 52 -2.35 -9.48 13.64
N ASN A 53 -1.28 -9.72 12.88
CA ASN A 53 -0.99 -11.04 12.35
C ASN A 53 0.09 -11.69 13.21
N PRO A 54 -0.21 -12.78 13.95
CA PRO A 54 0.73 -13.44 14.85
C PRO A 54 1.92 -14.09 14.11
N ASP A 55 1.77 -14.39 12.81
CA ASP A 55 2.84 -14.95 11.97
C ASP A 55 3.79 -13.87 11.43
N LEU A 56 3.48 -12.59 11.63
CA LEU A 56 4.29 -11.48 11.15
C LEU A 56 4.96 -10.73 12.30
N PRO A 57 6.19 -10.25 12.12
CA PRO A 57 6.86 -9.44 13.12
C PRO A 57 6.10 -8.14 13.33
N GLN A 58 5.76 -7.82 14.58
CA GLN A 58 5.08 -6.58 14.92
C GLN A 58 5.85 -5.38 14.32
N PRO A 59 5.18 -4.53 13.51
CA PRO A 59 5.88 -3.43 12.86
C PRO A 59 6.29 -2.40 13.91
N ASP A 60 7.44 -1.76 13.74
CA ASP A 60 7.83 -0.62 14.57
C ASP A 60 7.30 0.70 13.96
N LEU A 61 7.06 1.71 14.80
CA LEU A 61 6.61 3.03 14.34
C LEU A 61 7.56 3.65 13.31
N LYS A 62 8.88 3.45 13.44
CA LYS A 62 9.87 3.90 12.45
C LYS A 62 9.67 3.21 11.10
N GLN A 63 9.39 1.90 11.10
CA GLN A 63 9.14 1.16 9.87
C GLN A 63 7.86 1.64 9.19
N ILE A 64 6.79 1.89 9.95
CA ILE A 64 5.54 2.42 9.41
C ILE A 64 5.74 3.82 8.83
N LYS A 65 6.47 4.71 9.51
CA LYS A 65 6.84 6.03 8.98
C LYS A 65 7.58 5.92 7.64
N THR A 66 8.61 5.09 7.57
CA THR A 66 9.36 4.87 6.33
C THR A 66 8.47 4.28 5.23
N LEU A 67 7.59 3.34 5.56
CA LEU A 67 6.67 2.72 4.61
C LEU A 67 5.66 3.73 4.05
N ILE A 68 5.06 4.57 4.91
CA ILE A 68 4.16 5.65 4.51
C ILE A 68 4.85 6.61 3.54
N ASN A 69 6.09 7.03 3.85
CA ASN A 69 6.85 7.91 2.96
C ASN A 69 7.09 7.24 1.60
N ASN A 70 7.51 5.97 1.56
CA ASN A 70 7.68 5.24 0.30
C ASN A 70 6.39 5.12 -0.51
N ILE A 71 5.24 4.93 0.16
CA ILE A 71 3.93 4.86 -0.50
C ILE A 71 3.55 6.24 -1.06
N LYS A 72 3.64 7.30 -0.25
CA LYS A 72 3.30 8.68 -0.67
C LYS A 72 4.20 9.21 -1.78
N SER A 73 5.47 8.81 -1.80
CA SER A 73 6.42 9.15 -2.87
C SER A 73 6.15 8.39 -4.18
N ASN A 74 5.32 7.34 -4.16
CA ASN A 74 5.00 6.58 -5.37
C ASN A 74 3.94 7.33 -6.22
N PRO A 75 4.20 7.62 -7.50
CA PRO A 75 3.25 8.32 -8.37
C PRO A 75 1.93 7.56 -8.56
N ASN A 76 1.95 6.23 -8.52
CA ASN A 76 0.73 5.41 -8.65
C ASN A 76 -0.21 5.62 -7.45
N PHE A 77 0.35 5.73 -6.24
CA PHE A 77 -0.44 6.04 -5.04
C PHE A 77 -1.04 7.45 -5.14
N ARG A 78 -0.27 8.42 -5.62
CA ARG A 78 -0.77 9.80 -5.82
C ARG A 78 -1.93 9.83 -6.82
N SER A 79 -1.86 9.03 -7.89
CA SER A 79 -2.97 8.90 -8.84
C SER A 79 -4.21 8.29 -8.19
N GLN A 80 -4.06 7.25 -7.37
CA GLN A 80 -5.18 6.60 -6.68
C GLN A 80 -5.79 7.48 -5.58
N ALA A 81 -4.99 8.28 -4.88
CA ALA A 81 -5.47 9.16 -3.81
C ALA A 81 -6.19 10.42 -4.31
N MET A 82 -6.15 10.71 -5.62
CA MET A 82 -6.83 11.86 -6.25
C MET A 82 -8.24 11.53 -6.74
N TYR A 83 -8.58 10.25 -6.88
CA TYR A 83 -9.95 9.78 -7.07
C TYR A 83 -10.64 9.60 -5.71
#